data_AF-A0A0S7ZYJ1-F1
#
_entry.id   AF-A0A0S7ZYJ1-F1
#
_cell.length_a   1.000
_cell.length_b   1.000
_cell.length_c   1.000
_cell.angle_alpha   90.00
_cell.angle_beta   90.00
_cell.angle_gamma   90.00
#
_symmetry.space_group_name_H-M   'P 1'
#
loop_
_entity.id
_entity.type
_entity.pdbx_description
1 polymer ?
#
loop_
_entity_poly.entity_id
_entity_poly.type
_entity_poly.pdbx_seq_one_letter_code
_entity_poly.pdbx_strand_id
1 'polypeptide(L)'
;MASIIDYHRRLKLGDFELVATAPGQCRARVVLGWGEDGDFVGVAEGADSPSGQLRCAAEATAQALETAAEEKVELRVLAVKAIEGFDTIIVVVSLGSRVQDQTER
;
A
#
# COMPACT_ATOMS: atom_id res chain seq x y z
N MET A 1 -2.10 7.91 -30.40
CA MET A 1 -2.85 8.61 -29.34
C MET A 1 -2.07 8.44 -28.04
N ALA A 2 -1.25 9.42 -27.68
CA ALA A 2 -0.55 9.41 -26.41
C ALA A 2 -1.58 9.72 -25.32
N SER A 3 -1.86 8.74 -24.46
CA SER A 3 -2.66 8.98 -23.26
C SER A 3 -1.90 9.99 -22.40
N ILE A 4 -2.49 11.17 -22.21
CA ILE A 4 -2.03 12.13 -21.23
C ILE A 4 -2.25 11.44 -19.89
N ILE A 5 -1.16 10.99 -19.26
CA ILE A 5 -1.18 10.51 -17.89
C ILE A 5 -1.71 11.67 -17.04
N ASP A 6 -2.94 11.57 -16.59
CA ASP A 6 -3.54 12.57 -15.71
C ASP A 6 -2.95 12.39 -14.31
N TYR A 7 -1.90 13.18 -14.03
CA TYR A 7 -1.16 13.20 -12.76
C TYR A 7 -2.02 13.63 -11.55
N HIS A 8 -3.29 14.00 -11.73
CA HIS A 8 -4.19 14.45 -10.65
C HIS A 8 -5.16 13.39 -10.16
N ARG A 9 -5.12 12.19 -10.74
CA ARG A 9 -6.02 11.10 -10.43
C ARG A 9 -5.62 10.49 -9.06
N ARG A 10 -6.26 10.98 -7.96
CA ARG A 10 -5.99 10.59 -6.56
C ARG A 10 -6.76 9.33 -6.17
N LEU A 11 -6.02 8.27 -5.82
CA LEU A 11 -6.59 7.10 -5.16
C LEU A 11 -7.22 7.47 -3.82
N LYS A 12 -8.36 6.85 -3.52
CA LYS A 12 -9.03 6.97 -2.22
C LYS A 12 -8.94 5.64 -1.49
N LEU A 13 -8.81 5.69 -0.17
CA LEU A 13 -9.02 4.51 0.66
C LEU A 13 -10.51 4.14 0.61
N GLY A 14 -10.82 2.97 0.07
CA GLY A 14 -12.17 2.42 0.04
C GLY A 14 -12.48 1.61 1.29
N ASP A 15 -11.64 0.63 1.59
CA ASP A 15 -11.80 -0.28 2.73
C ASP A 15 -10.45 -0.66 3.34
N PHE A 16 -10.46 -1.00 4.63
CA PHE A 16 -9.29 -1.43 5.38
C PHE A 16 -9.69 -2.41 6.48
N GLU A 17 -9.03 -3.56 6.49
CA GLU A 17 -9.19 -4.58 7.52
C GLU A 17 -7.82 -5.02 8.03
N LEU A 18 -7.68 -5.13 9.36
CA LEU A 18 -6.52 -5.71 10.02
C LEU A 18 -7.03 -6.70 11.06
N VAL A 19 -6.69 -7.97 10.87
CA VAL A 19 -7.16 -9.07 11.72
C VAL A 19 -6.00 -9.92 12.21
N ALA A 20 -6.09 -10.40 13.45
CA ALA A 20 -5.21 -11.46 13.93
C ALA A 20 -5.58 -12.77 13.22
N THR A 21 -4.60 -13.49 12.68
CA THR A 21 -4.83 -14.73 11.91
C THR A 21 -4.38 -15.98 12.67
N ALA A 22 -3.32 -15.86 13.46
CA ALA A 22 -2.76 -16.89 14.33
C ALA A 22 -2.03 -16.22 15.50
N PRO A 23 -1.63 -16.94 16.56
CA PRO A 23 -0.90 -16.34 17.67
C PRO A 23 0.37 -15.61 17.20
N GLY A 24 0.40 -14.29 17.43
CA GLY A 24 1.52 -13.42 17.02
C GLY A 24 1.54 -13.03 15.55
N GLN A 25 0.50 -13.33 14.76
CA GLN A 25 0.38 -12.98 13.35
C GLN A 25 -0.88 -12.19 13.06
N CYS A 26 -0.75 -11.21 12.16
CA CYS A 26 -1.86 -10.43 11.63
C CYS A 26 -1.87 -10.49 10.10
N ARG A 27 -3.03 -10.16 9.53
CA ARG A 27 -3.21 -9.94 8.10
C ARG A 27 -3.89 -8.59 7.90
N ALA A 28 -3.31 -7.77 7.05
CA ALA A 28 -3.91 -6.53 6.58
C ALA A 28 -4.47 -6.71 5.17
N ARG A 29 -5.66 -6.16 4.93
CA ARG A 29 -6.27 -6.00 3.61
C ARG A 29 -6.56 -4.52 3.41
N VAL A 30 -6.11 -3.98 2.27
CA VAL A 30 -6.33 -2.58 1.88
C VAL A 30 -7.01 -2.58 0.53
N VAL A 31 -8.08 -1.79 0.41
CA VAL A 31 -8.76 -1.52 -0.85
C VAL A 31 -8.58 -0.05 -1.18
N LEU A 32 -7.91 0.23 -2.30
CA LEU A 32 -7.78 1.55 -2.88
C LEU A 32 -8.72 1.63 -4.06
N GLY A 33 -9.58 2.64 -4.09
CA GLY A 33 -10.58 2.80 -5.14
C GLY A 33 -10.41 4.12 -5.85
N TRP A 34 -10.94 4.15 -7.06
CA TRP A 34 -10.90 5.37 -7.82
C TRP A 34 -12.15 5.65 -8.63
N GLY A 35 -13.14 6.25 -7.95
CA GLY A 35 -14.43 6.54 -8.57
C GLY A 35 -15.00 5.27 -9.19
N GLU A 36 -15.25 5.30 -10.50
CA GLU A 36 -15.80 4.18 -11.27
C GLU A 36 -14.73 3.25 -11.88
N ASP A 37 -13.44 3.60 -11.76
CA ASP A 37 -12.33 2.91 -12.44
C ASP A 37 -11.88 1.63 -11.70
N GLY A 38 -12.60 1.23 -10.65
CA GLY A 38 -12.43 -0.04 -9.95
C GLY A 38 -11.68 0.04 -8.63
N ASP A 39 -11.64 -1.11 -7.95
CA ASP A 39 -11.00 -1.33 -6.66
C ASP A 39 -9.70 -2.12 -6.84
N PHE A 40 -8.61 -1.60 -6.26
CA PHE A 40 -7.29 -2.21 -6.20
C PHE A 40 -7.06 -2.75 -4.79
N VAL A 41 -6.77 -4.04 -4.69
CA VAL A 41 -6.69 -4.73 -3.41
C VAL A 41 -5.27 -5.21 -3.15
N GLY A 42 -4.77 -4.98 -1.95
CA GLY A 42 -3.54 -5.57 -1.47
C GLY A 42 -3.74 -6.29 -0.13
N VAL A 43 -3.00 -7.38 0.07
CA VAL A 43 -3.10 -8.26 1.23
C VAL A 43 -1.70 -8.66 1.70
N ALA A 44 -1.37 -8.32 2.94
CA ALA A 44 -0.10 -8.70 3.54
C ALA A 44 -0.31 -9.41 4.88
N GLU A 45 0.67 -10.21 5.27
CA GLU A 45 0.72 -10.87 6.57
C GLU A 45 1.98 -10.43 7.30
N GLY A 46 1.89 -10.29 8.62
CA GLY A 46 3.00 -9.79 9.43
C GLY A 46 2.86 -10.12 10.90
N ALA A 47 3.79 -9.60 11.70
CA ALA A 47 3.76 -9.79 13.14
C ALA A 47 2.62 -8.99 13.79
N ASP A 48 1.90 -9.60 14.72
CA ASP A 48 0.84 -8.96 15.52
C ASP A 48 1.43 -8.18 16.71
N SER A 49 2.32 -7.23 16.39
CA SER A 49 2.87 -6.25 17.32
C SER A 49 2.62 -4.85 16.74
N PRO A 50 2.66 -3.77 17.54
CA PRO A 50 2.34 -2.43 17.03
C PRO A 50 3.13 -2.02 15.78
N SER A 51 4.46 -2.22 15.77
CA SER A 51 5.28 -1.94 14.58
C SER A 51 5.06 -2.94 13.44
N GLY A 52 4.75 -4.20 13.78
CA GLY A 52 4.46 -5.25 12.81
C GLY A 52 3.15 -5.00 12.05
N GLN A 53 2.09 -4.62 12.77
CA GLN A 53 0.80 -4.24 12.20
C GLN A 53 0.92 -3.04 11.25
N LEU A 54 1.68 -2.01 11.65
CA LEU A 54 1.94 -0.85 10.78
C LEU A 54 2.70 -1.23 9.51
N ARG A 55 3.71 -2.12 9.61
CA ARG A 55 4.42 -2.65 8.44
C ARG A 55 3.50 -3.50 7.56
N CYS A 56 2.68 -4.36 8.15
CA CYS A 56 1.72 -5.21 7.46
C CYS A 56 0.71 -4.36 6.67
N ALA A 57 0.13 -3.31 7.28
CA ALA A 57 -0.75 -2.38 6.60
C ALA A 57 -0.05 -1.62 5.47
N ALA A 58 1.20 -1.19 5.68
CA ALA A 58 1.99 -0.51 4.65
C ALA A 58 2.30 -1.43 3.45
N GLU A 59 2.60 -2.71 3.70
CA GLU A 59 2.85 -3.72 2.66
C GLU A 59 1.58 -4.02 1.86
N ALA A 60 0.44 -4.21 2.52
CA ALA A 60 -0.85 -4.37 1.85
C ALA A 60 -1.19 -3.12 1.01
N THR A 61 -0.91 -1.92 1.51
CA THR A 61 -1.10 -0.67 0.75
C THR A 61 -0.17 -0.62 -0.47
N ALA A 62 1.11 -1.00 -0.32
CA ALA A 62 2.07 -1.02 -1.42
C ALA A 62 1.60 -1.96 -2.54
N GLN A 63 1.14 -3.16 -2.22
CA GLN A 63 0.59 -4.10 -3.22
C GLN A 63 -0.65 -3.54 -3.94
N ALA A 64 -1.55 -2.85 -3.22
CA ALA A 64 -2.69 -2.19 -3.85
C ALA A 64 -2.25 -1.07 -4.81
N LEU A 65 -1.21 -0.31 -4.44
CA LEU A 65 -0.61 0.74 -5.28
C LEU A 65 0.09 0.18 -6.52
N GLU A 66 0.81 -0.94 -6.40
CA GLU A 66 1.43 -1.63 -7.54
C GLU A 66 0.36 -2.09 -8.54
N THR A 67 -0.74 -2.64 -8.04
CA THR A 67 -1.89 -3.05 -8.85
C THR A 67 -2.52 -1.84 -9.56
N ALA A 68 -2.72 -0.73 -8.83
CA ALA A 68 -3.22 0.51 -9.41
C ALA A 68 -2.27 1.13 -10.45
N ALA A 69 -0.98 0.83 -10.37
CA ALA A 69 0.05 1.23 -11.32
C ALA A 69 0.22 0.24 -12.50
N GLU A 70 -0.69 -0.73 -12.65
CA GLU A 70 -0.61 -1.79 -13.67
C GLU A 70 0.73 -2.54 -13.64
N GLU A 71 1.29 -2.78 -12.44
CA GLU A 71 2.57 -3.46 -12.21
C GLU A 71 3.80 -2.78 -12.86
N LYS A 72 3.66 -1.55 -13.37
CA LYS A 72 4.77 -0.79 -13.98
C LYS A 72 5.82 -0.33 -12.97
N VAL A 73 5.49 -0.39 -11.69
CA VAL A 73 6.36 -0.03 -10.58
C VAL A 73 6.29 -1.13 -9.53
N GLU A 74 7.45 -1.63 -9.13
CA GLU A 74 7.61 -2.44 -7.91
C GLU A 74 7.86 -1.51 -6.73
N LEU A 75 7.14 -1.70 -5.64
CA LEU A 75 7.22 -0.96 -4.39
C LEU A 75 7.61 -1.91 -3.26
N ARG A 76 8.63 -1.52 -2.50
CA ARG A 76 9.06 -2.25 -1.30
C ARG A 76 8.98 -1.36 -0.08
N VAL A 77 8.31 -1.83 0.98
CA VAL A 77 8.35 -1.18 2.29
C VAL A 77 9.73 -1.38 2.93
N LEU A 78 10.48 -0.28 3.04
CA LEU A 78 11.81 -0.27 3.64
C LEU A 78 11.70 -0.11 5.16
N ALA A 79 10.92 0.88 5.60
CA ALA A 79 10.75 1.20 7.01
C ALA A 79 9.36 1.78 7.28
N VAL A 80 8.87 1.55 8.50
CA VAL A 80 7.67 2.21 9.03
C VAL A 80 7.97 2.72 10.42
N LYS A 81 7.54 3.95 10.71
CA LYS A 81 7.71 4.57 12.03
C LYS A 81 6.46 5.35 12.41
N ALA A 82 5.90 5.06 13.57
CA ALA A 82 4.92 5.92 14.23
C ALA A 82 5.66 6.99 15.03
N ILE A 83 5.21 8.24 14.90
CA ILE A 83 5.73 9.40 15.60
C ILE A 83 4.53 10.10 16.22
N GLU A 84 4.59 10.28 17.55
CA GLU A 84 3.64 11.12 18.26
C GLU A 84 3.99 12.60 18.00
N GLY A 85 3.03 13.36 17.49
CA GLY A 85 3.22 14.79 17.24
C GLY A 85 1.94 15.43 16.73
N PHE A 86 1.80 16.74 16.93
CA PHE A 86 0.59 17.49 16.51
C PHE A 86 -0.71 16.90 17.09
N ASP A 87 -0.64 16.45 18.35
CA ASP A 87 -1.74 15.79 19.06
C ASP A 87 -2.35 14.58 18.31
N THR A 88 -1.56 13.97 17.41
CA THR A 88 -1.96 12.82 16.60
C THR A 88 -0.80 11.85 16.40
N ILE A 89 -1.09 10.69 15.81
CA ILE A 89 -0.08 9.72 15.38
C ILE A 89 0.23 9.98 13.91
N ILE A 90 1.48 10.30 13.61
CA ILE A 90 2.00 10.35 12.25
C ILE A 90 2.69 9.02 11.95
N VAL A 91 2.21 8.32 10.93
CA VAL A 91 2.87 7.12 10.41
C VAL A 91 3.68 7.52 9.18
N VAL A 92 5.00 7.37 9.27
CA VAL A 92 5.92 7.59 8.15
C VAL A 92 6.29 6.23 7.56
N VAL A 93 6.04 6.08 6.26
CA VAL A 93 6.41 4.89 5.48
C VAL A 93 7.48 5.27 4.47
N SER A 94 8.61 4.56 4.50
CA SER A 94 9.65 4.67 3.48
C SER A 94 9.47 3.56 2.46
N LEU A 95 9.35 3.95 1.18
CA LEU A 95 9.21 3.03 0.06
C LEU A 95 10.47 3.08 -0.82
N GLY A 96 10.96 1.90 -1.18
CA GLY A 96 11.82 1.72 -2.33
C GLY A 96 10.94 1.53 -3.56
N SER A 97 11.34 2.10 -4.70
CA SER A 97 10.63 1.91 -5.96
C SER A 97 11.58 1.45 -7.05
N ARG A 98 11.09 0.60 -7.94
CA ARG A 98 11.79 0.20 -9.16
C ARG A 98 10.80 0.23 -10.32
N VAL A 99 11.08 1.05 -11.33
CA VAL A 99 10.30 1.04 -12.57
C VAL A 99 10.63 -0.23 -13.33
N GLN A 100 9.59 -0.97 -13.73
CA GLN A 100 9.75 -2.12 -14.60
C GLN A 100 9.82 -1.61 -16.04
N ASP A 101 11.02 -1.61 -16.63
CA ASP A 101 11.19 -1.30 -18.04
C ASP A 101 10.58 -2.43 -18.86
N GLN A 102 9.59 -2.12 -19.70
CA GLN A 102 9.08 -3.07 -20.70
C GLN A 102 10.16 -3.24 -21.77
N THR A 103 11.16 -4.09 -21.51
CA THR A 103 12.00 -4.62 -22.59
C THR A 103 11.17 -5.64 -23.34
N GLU A 104 10.56 -5.14 -24.42
CA GLU A 104 10.01 -5.79 -25.61
C GLU A 104 10.11 -7.32 -25.66
N ARG A 105 8.94 -7.96 -25.85
CA ARG A 105 8.82 -9.23 -26.57
C ARG A 105 8.00 -9.02 -27.82
#